data_AF-S8E945-F1
#
_entry.id   AF-S8E945-F1
#
_cell.length_a   1.000
_cell.length_b   1.000
_cell.length_c   1.000
_cell.angle_alpha   90.00
_cell.angle_beta   90.00
_cell.angle_gamma   90.00
#
_symmetry.space_group_name_H-M   'P 1'
#
loop_
_entity.id
_entity.type
_entity.pdbx_description
1 polymer ?
#
loop_
_entity_poly.entity_id
_entity_poly.type
_entity_poly.pdbx_seq_one_letter_code
_entity_poly.pdbx_strand_id
1 'polypeptide(L)'
;FQALHFSWYNRHCTKGYDAPSGAQPLTLRRTNGSKTNYHQLIPYPSKDMTDPRGKQSIYQSVKNILAPVFEFLDSKLQELLPETYERLDAYARILPGNEQPVGAPFLGLVVNVNVVTAAHRDSKDEGVCLVLVVGDFLGGELVLYEPGLVLPLLNGDFTIFPSCELTHFNLHY
;
A
#
# COMPACT_ATOMS: atom_id res chain seq x y z
N PHE A 1 3.53 -6.53 15.85
CA PHE A 1 2.36 -7.13 15.18
C PHE A 1 2.79 -7.79 13.87
N GLN A 2 1.97 -8.66 13.27
CA GLN A 2 2.28 -9.26 11.96
C GLN A 2 1.68 -8.40 10.85
N ALA A 3 2.47 -8.11 9.82
CA ALA A 3 2.02 -7.37 8.63
C ALA A 3 2.21 -8.20 7.36
N LEU A 4 1.20 -8.17 6.48
CA LEU A 4 1.25 -8.70 5.12
C LEU A 4 1.20 -7.52 4.16
N HIS A 5 2.16 -7.41 3.25
CA HIS A 5 2.25 -6.26 2.35
C HIS A 5 1.90 -6.67 0.93
N PHE A 6 0.68 -6.38 0.49
CA PHE A 6 0.21 -6.62 -0.86
C PHE A 6 0.26 -5.32 -1.67
N SER A 7 1.47 -4.90 -2.02
CA SER A 7 1.71 -3.61 -2.68
C SER A 7 2.40 -3.72 -4.02
N TRP A 8 2.06 -2.82 -4.93
CA TRP A 8 2.87 -2.46 -6.09
C TRP A 8 3.88 -1.40 -5.69
N TYR A 9 5.15 -1.70 -5.88
CA TYR A 9 6.24 -0.78 -5.59
C TYR A 9 6.70 -0.11 -6.87
N ASN A 10 6.65 1.22 -6.89
CA ASN A 10 7.40 2.03 -7.85
C ASN A 10 8.69 2.55 -7.21
N ARG A 11 9.58 1.63 -6.79
CA ARG A 11 10.85 1.97 -6.13
C ARG A 11 12.01 1.33 -6.86
N HIS A 12 12.83 2.16 -7.51
CA HIS A 12 14.09 1.71 -8.05
C HIS A 12 15.08 1.45 -6.91
N CYS A 13 15.33 0.18 -6.62
CA CYS A 13 16.40 -0.20 -5.69
C CYS A 13 17.81 0.00 -6.30
N THR A 14 17.89 0.22 -7.61
CA THR A 14 19.12 0.65 -8.31
C THR A 14 19.02 2.14 -8.59
N LYS A 15 19.90 2.94 -7.98
CA LYS A 15 19.98 4.37 -8.26
C LYS A 15 20.68 4.57 -9.61
N GLY A 16 20.14 5.45 -10.44
CA GLY A 16 20.70 5.77 -11.77
C GLY A 16 21.89 6.72 -11.75
N TYR A 17 22.62 6.81 -10.63
CA TYR A 17 23.82 7.65 -10.56
C TYR A 17 24.85 7.14 -11.55
N ASP A 18 25.44 8.09 -12.29
CA ASP A 18 26.44 7.83 -13.32
C ASP A 18 25.99 6.88 -14.46
N ALA A 19 24.67 6.71 -14.63
CA ALA A 19 24.14 5.96 -15.76
C ALA A 19 24.44 6.71 -17.08
N PRO A 20 25.04 6.06 -18.09
CA PRO A 20 25.43 6.72 -19.32
C PRO A 20 24.20 7.25 -20.07
N SER A 21 24.29 8.49 -20.56
CA SER A 21 23.23 9.11 -21.36
C SER A 21 23.00 8.33 -22.66
N GLY A 22 21.73 8.09 -23.00
CA GLY A 22 21.35 7.36 -24.21
C GLY A 22 21.51 5.84 -24.14
N ALA A 23 22.00 5.29 -23.02
CA ALA A 23 22.03 3.85 -22.82
C ALA A 23 20.69 3.34 -22.29
N GLN A 24 20.24 2.21 -22.83
CA GLN A 24 18.98 1.59 -22.44
C GLN A 24 19.13 0.92 -21.04
N PRO A 25 18.24 1.17 -20.05
CA PRO A 25 18.43 0.68 -18.68
C PRO A 25 18.57 -0.84 -18.51
N LEU A 26 17.94 -1.65 -19.37
CA LEU A 26 18.06 -3.12 -19.35
C LEU A 26 19.42 -3.61 -19.90
N THR A 27 20.18 -2.78 -20.61
CA THR A 27 21.55 -3.13 -21.04
C THR A 27 22.61 -2.78 -20.00
N LEU A 28 22.25 -2.00 -18.97
CA LEU A 28 23.17 -1.61 -17.92
C LEU A 28 23.50 -2.79 -16.98
N ARG A 29 24.79 -2.90 -16.64
CA ARG A 29 25.34 -3.90 -15.72
C ARG A 29 26.19 -3.20 -14.66
N ARG A 30 26.12 -3.67 -13.42
CA ARG A 30 26.96 -3.12 -12.35
C ARG A 30 28.41 -3.55 -12.56
N THR A 31 29.33 -2.60 -12.45
CA THR A 31 30.77 -2.78 -12.74
C THR A 31 31.49 -3.60 -11.67
N ASN A 32 30.96 -3.66 -10.44
CA ASN A 32 31.52 -4.42 -9.33
C ASN A 32 31.19 -5.93 -9.36
N GLY A 33 30.67 -6.45 -10.47
CA GLY A 33 30.28 -7.86 -10.61
C GLY A 33 28.99 -8.25 -9.86
N SER A 34 28.30 -7.31 -9.20
CA SER A 34 27.01 -7.59 -8.58
C SER A 34 25.87 -7.67 -9.60
N LYS A 35 24.84 -8.47 -9.29
CA LYS A 35 23.69 -8.65 -10.18
C LYS A 35 22.85 -7.36 -10.26
N THR A 36 22.53 -6.91 -11.46
CA THR A 36 21.50 -5.88 -11.69
C THR A 36 20.12 -6.50 -11.48
N ASN A 37 19.28 -5.88 -10.64
CA ASN A 37 17.90 -6.34 -10.46
C ASN A 37 16.97 -5.68 -11.48
N TYR A 38 16.88 -6.28 -12.66
CA TYR A 38 16.05 -5.78 -13.76
C TYR A 38 14.54 -5.77 -13.42
N HIS A 39 14.09 -6.63 -12.51
CA HIS A 39 12.68 -6.69 -12.10
C HIS A 39 12.20 -5.47 -11.30
N GLN A 40 13.12 -4.61 -10.84
CA GLN A 40 12.80 -3.40 -10.07
C GLN A 40 13.02 -2.10 -10.87
N LEU A 41 13.17 -2.21 -12.19
CA LEU A 41 13.30 -1.07 -13.12
C LEU A 41 11.95 -0.53 -13.60
N ILE A 42 10.88 -1.27 -13.39
CA ILE A 42 9.49 -0.88 -13.62
C ILE A 42 8.70 -1.13 -12.33
N PRO A 43 7.49 -0.60 -12.14
CA PRO A 43 6.65 -0.98 -11.01
C PRO A 43 6.51 -2.51 -10.89
N TYR A 44 6.64 -3.03 -9.67
CA TYR A 44 6.64 -4.48 -9.43
C TYR A 44 5.80 -4.84 -8.19
N PRO A 45 5.16 -6.01 -8.18
CA PRO A 45 4.42 -6.48 -7.03
C PRO A 45 5.36 -6.88 -5.90
N SER A 46 4.86 -6.81 -4.67
CA SER A 46 5.55 -7.29 -3.49
C SER A 46 5.91 -8.77 -3.57
N LYS A 47 6.89 -9.18 -2.76
CA LYS A 47 7.23 -10.59 -2.61
C LYS A 47 6.07 -11.40 -2.03
N ASP A 48 5.29 -10.81 -1.12
CA ASP A 48 4.13 -11.45 -0.49
C ASP A 48 3.04 -11.81 -1.54
N MET A 49 2.94 -11.06 -2.64
CA MET A 49 2.01 -11.35 -3.75
C MET A 49 2.52 -12.39 -4.75
N THR A 50 3.84 -12.57 -4.87
CA THR A 50 4.44 -13.31 -5.99
C THR A 50 5.16 -14.60 -5.62
N ASP A 51 5.65 -14.74 -4.38
CA ASP A 51 6.38 -15.95 -3.97
C ASP A 51 5.41 -17.14 -3.78
N PRO A 52 5.48 -18.19 -4.62
CA PRO A 52 4.55 -19.33 -4.52
C PRO A 52 4.72 -20.15 -3.24
N ARG A 53 5.87 -20.02 -2.57
CA ARG A 53 6.13 -20.65 -1.26
C ARG A 53 5.83 -19.70 -0.09
N GLY A 54 5.45 -18.46 -0.41
CA GLY A 54 5.18 -17.41 0.55
C GLY A 54 3.69 -17.20 0.78
N LYS A 55 3.27 -15.94 0.84
CA LYS A 55 1.92 -15.52 1.20
C LYS A 55 1.01 -15.34 -0.03
N GLN A 56 1.42 -15.84 -1.20
CA GLN A 56 0.66 -15.68 -2.43
C GLN A 56 -0.76 -16.26 -2.32
N SER A 57 -0.92 -17.43 -1.69
CA SER A 57 -2.24 -18.03 -1.46
C SER A 57 -3.13 -17.15 -0.58
N ILE A 58 -2.56 -16.55 0.48
CA ILE A 58 -3.26 -15.62 1.37
C ILE A 58 -3.70 -14.37 0.59
N TYR A 59 -2.83 -13.82 -0.25
CA TYR A 59 -3.18 -12.69 -1.12
C TYR A 59 -4.39 -13.01 -2.01
N GLN A 60 -4.39 -14.19 -2.66
CA GLN A 60 -5.53 -14.62 -3.49
C GLN A 60 -6.80 -14.82 -2.66
N SER A 61 -6.70 -15.40 -1.46
CA SER A 61 -7.86 -15.54 -0.57
C SER A 61 -8.42 -14.18 -0.14
N VAL A 62 -7.57 -13.25 0.29
CA VAL A 62 -7.97 -11.88 0.68
C VAL A 62 -8.65 -11.18 -0.50
N LYS A 63 -8.03 -11.24 -1.69
CA LYS A 63 -8.59 -10.67 -2.93
C LYS A 63 -10.00 -11.20 -3.20
N ASN A 64 -10.20 -12.51 -3.11
CA ASN A 64 -11.46 -13.13 -3.49
C ASN A 64 -12.55 -12.98 -2.43
N ILE A 65 -12.20 -13.13 -1.15
CA ILE A 65 -13.16 -13.09 -0.04
C ILE A 65 -13.65 -11.65 0.19
N LEU A 66 -12.74 -10.67 0.12
CA LEU A 66 -13.06 -9.27 0.39
C LEU A 66 -13.39 -8.46 -0.86
N ALA A 67 -13.50 -9.09 -2.04
CA ALA A 67 -13.80 -8.38 -3.29
C ALA A 67 -15.03 -7.45 -3.17
N PRO A 68 -16.18 -7.89 -2.61
CA PRO A 68 -17.35 -7.00 -2.48
C PRO A 68 -17.10 -5.81 -1.54
N VAL A 69 -16.23 -5.97 -0.55
CA VAL A 69 -15.84 -4.89 0.37
C VAL A 69 -14.95 -3.89 -0.36
N PHE A 70 -13.99 -4.36 -1.15
CA PHE A 70 -13.13 -3.47 -1.94
C PHE A 70 -13.94 -2.69 -2.99
N GLU A 71 -14.89 -3.31 -3.69
CA GLU A 71 -15.78 -2.63 -4.63
C GLU A 71 -16.62 -1.54 -3.95
N PHE A 72 -17.11 -1.81 -2.73
CA PHE A 72 -17.83 -0.82 -1.94
C PHE A 72 -16.93 0.35 -1.52
N LEU A 73 -15.73 0.07 -1.03
CA LEU A 73 -14.79 1.10 -0.57
C LEU A 73 -14.29 1.96 -1.73
N ASP A 74 -14.01 1.35 -2.89
CA ASP A 74 -13.64 2.02 -4.14
C ASP A 74 -14.71 3.03 -4.56
N SER A 75 -15.96 2.57 -4.64
CA SER A 75 -17.12 3.43 -4.95
C SER A 75 -17.28 4.56 -3.93
N LYS A 76 -17.10 4.28 -2.63
CA LYS A 76 -17.21 5.30 -1.59
C LYS A 76 -16.08 6.32 -1.63
N LEU A 77 -14.87 5.90 -1.94
CA LEU A 77 -13.75 6.83 -2.09
C LEU A 77 -13.98 7.76 -3.29
N GLN A 78 -14.47 7.24 -4.41
CA GLN A 78 -14.81 8.04 -5.58
C GLN A 78 -15.91 9.06 -5.27
N GLU A 79 -16.94 8.67 -4.51
CA GLU A 79 -18.04 9.54 -4.09
C GLU A 79 -17.57 10.64 -3.12
N LEU A 80 -16.78 10.27 -2.11
CA LEU A 80 -16.38 11.17 -1.03
C LEU A 80 -15.23 12.11 -1.41
N LEU A 81 -14.27 11.65 -2.20
CA LEU A 81 -13.02 12.35 -2.51
C LEU A 81 -12.66 12.22 -4.00
N PRO A 82 -13.51 12.69 -4.94
CA PRO A 82 -13.35 12.42 -6.38
C PRO A 82 -12.01 12.91 -6.96
N GLU A 83 -11.51 14.06 -6.51
CA GLU A 83 -10.22 14.60 -6.97
C GLU A 83 -9.03 13.75 -6.48
N THR A 84 -9.09 13.30 -5.23
CA THR A 84 -8.06 12.42 -4.67
C THR A 84 -8.10 11.05 -5.34
N TYR A 85 -9.31 10.53 -5.57
CA TYR A 85 -9.53 9.29 -6.31
C TYR A 85 -8.89 9.35 -7.69
N GLU A 86 -9.21 10.36 -8.51
CA GLU A 86 -8.70 10.45 -9.89
C GLU A 86 -7.17 10.53 -9.91
N ARG A 87 -6.57 11.25 -8.94
CA ARG A 87 -5.11 11.32 -8.80
C ARG A 87 -4.49 9.95 -8.47
N LEU A 88 -5.07 9.20 -7.54
CA LEU A 88 -4.60 7.86 -7.18
C LEU A 88 -4.78 6.88 -8.33
N ASP A 89 -5.94 6.93 -8.98
CA ASP A 89 -6.32 6.05 -10.09
C ASP A 89 -5.44 6.30 -11.33
N ALA A 90 -4.98 7.53 -11.57
CA ALA A 90 -4.02 7.82 -12.62
C ALA A 90 -2.74 6.96 -12.53
N TYR A 91 -2.28 6.64 -11.30
CA TYR A 91 -1.15 5.74 -11.10
C TYR A 91 -1.54 4.26 -11.27
N ALA A 92 -2.73 3.87 -10.84
CA ALA A 92 -3.23 2.50 -11.00
C ALA A 92 -3.39 2.12 -12.48
N ARG A 93 -3.92 3.03 -13.31
CA ARG A 93 -4.14 2.82 -14.76
C ARG A 93 -2.85 2.60 -15.56
N ILE A 94 -1.71 3.10 -15.07
CA ILE A 94 -0.41 2.97 -15.76
C ILE A 94 0.44 1.81 -15.22
N LEU A 95 -0.12 0.92 -14.39
CA LEU A 95 0.59 -0.27 -13.95
C LEU A 95 0.99 -1.16 -15.15
N PRO A 96 2.20 -1.75 -15.13
CA PRO A 96 2.64 -2.63 -16.19
C PRO A 96 1.68 -3.80 -16.41
N GLY A 97 1.45 -4.16 -17.67
CA GLY A 97 0.63 -5.32 -18.03
C GLY A 97 -0.88 -5.11 -17.91
N ASN A 98 -1.34 -3.86 -17.76
CA ASN A 98 -2.76 -3.54 -17.52
C ASN A 98 -3.30 -4.23 -16.25
N GLU A 99 -2.42 -4.39 -15.26
CA GLU A 99 -2.74 -4.97 -13.97
C GLU A 99 -3.62 -4.02 -13.15
N GLN A 100 -4.48 -4.61 -12.32
CA GLN A 100 -5.37 -3.85 -11.43
C GLN A 100 -5.06 -4.21 -9.98
N PRO A 101 -4.73 -3.21 -9.13
CA PRO A 101 -4.46 -3.48 -7.72
C PRO A 101 -5.75 -3.90 -7.02
N VAL A 102 -5.64 -4.79 -6.04
CA VAL A 102 -6.80 -5.32 -5.30
C VAL A 102 -7.50 -4.24 -4.48
N GLY A 103 -6.74 -3.27 -3.98
CA GLY A 103 -7.26 -2.14 -3.22
C GLY A 103 -7.39 -0.88 -4.06
N ALA A 104 -7.70 -0.98 -5.36
CA ALA A 104 -7.90 0.20 -6.22
C ALA A 104 -8.78 1.27 -5.53
N PRO A 105 -8.45 2.57 -5.69
CA PRO A 105 -7.35 3.12 -6.49
C PRO A 105 -5.98 3.07 -5.77
N PHE A 106 -5.90 2.49 -4.56
CA PHE A 106 -4.63 2.33 -3.86
C PHE A 106 -3.77 1.23 -4.49
N LEU A 107 -2.49 1.52 -4.65
CA LEU A 107 -1.50 0.56 -5.15
C LEU A 107 -1.05 -0.45 -4.09
N GLY A 108 -1.42 -0.24 -2.84
CA GLY A 108 -1.02 -1.05 -1.71
C GLY A 108 -2.16 -1.41 -0.79
N LEU A 109 -2.22 -2.69 -0.42
CA LEU A 109 -3.04 -3.20 0.67
C LEU A 109 -2.10 -3.79 1.73
N VAL A 110 -2.26 -3.38 2.99
CA VAL A 110 -1.50 -3.95 4.11
C VAL A 110 -2.48 -4.57 5.10
N VAL A 111 -2.29 -5.84 5.42
CA VAL A 111 -3.08 -6.54 6.45
C VAL A 111 -2.25 -6.58 7.72
N ASN A 112 -2.69 -5.82 8.73
CA ASN A 112 -2.05 -5.78 10.04
C ASN A 112 -2.86 -6.63 11.03
N VAL A 113 -2.25 -7.69 11.56
CA VAL A 113 -2.89 -8.60 12.53
C VAL A 113 -2.48 -8.20 13.95
N ASN A 114 -3.46 -7.90 14.80
CA ASN A 114 -3.28 -7.41 16.18
C ASN A 114 -2.39 -6.16 16.22
N VAL A 115 -2.82 -5.12 15.50
CA VAL A 115 -1.99 -3.96 15.16
C VAL A 115 -1.77 -3.01 16.33
N VAL A 116 -0.52 -2.87 16.76
CA VAL A 116 -0.08 -1.80 17.66
C VAL A 116 1.12 -1.14 17.04
N THR A 117 0.97 0.11 16.62
CA THR A 117 2.00 0.88 15.90
C THR A 117 2.56 1.98 16.79
N ALA A 118 3.84 2.31 16.63
CA ALA A 118 4.38 3.55 17.17
C ALA A 118 3.90 4.75 16.33
N ALA A 119 3.94 5.95 16.89
CA ALA A 119 3.65 7.19 16.16
C ALA A 119 4.51 7.31 14.90
N HIS A 120 3.86 7.39 13.74
CA HIS A 120 4.53 7.51 12.44
C HIS A 120 3.68 8.27 11.43
N ARG A 121 4.31 8.59 10.30
CA ARG A 121 3.65 9.08 9.09
C ARG A 121 4.06 8.19 7.93
N ASP A 122 3.12 7.90 7.04
CA ASP A 122 3.40 7.16 5.83
C ASP A 122 3.94 8.12 4.76
N SER A 123 5.16 8.60 5.00
CA SER A 123 5.89 9.56 4.15
C SER A 123 6.09 9.15 2.69
N LYS A 124 5.67 7.93 2.32
CA LYS A 124 5.79 7.39 0.97
C LYS A 124 4.45 7.19 0.29
N ASP A 125 3.35 7.53 0.95
CA ASP A 125 2.02 7.54 0.37
C ASP A 125 1.78 8.82 -0.42
N GLU A 126 0.90 8.72 -1.42
CA GLU A 126 0.43 9.86 -2.19
C GLU A 126 -0.91 10.33 -1.64
N GLY A 127 -0.89 11.30 -0.73
CA GLY A 127 -2.10 11.98 -0.25
C GLY A 127 -2.78 11.32 0.93
N VAL A 128 -3.50 10.21 0.73
CA VAL A 128 -4.35 9.59 1.77
C VAL A 128 -4.12 8.09 1.91
N CYS A 129 -4.46 7.55 3.08
CA CYS A 129 -4.68 6.12 3.27
C CYS A 129 -6.11 5.85 3.75
N LEU A 130 -6.60 4.63 3.52
CA LEU A 130 -7.85 4.11 4.05
C LEU A 130 -7.55 2.97 5.01
N VAL A 131 -8.08 3.04 6.23
CA VAL A 131 -8.01 1.97 7.23
C VAL A 131 -9.40 1.37 7.37
N LEU A 132 -9.53 0.06 7.16
CA LEU A 132 -10.71 -0.74 7.45
C LEU A 132 -10.41 -1.62 8.67
N VAL A 133 -11.30 -1.61 9.67
CA VAL A 133 -11.18 -2.46 10.85
C VAL A 133 -11.96 -3.76 10.67
N VAL A 134 -11.30 -4.88 10.99
CA VAL A 134 -11.90 -6.23 10.92
C VAL A 134 -11.59 -6.98 12.21
N GLY A 135 -12.64 -7.47 12.87
CA GLY A 135 -12.55 -8.27 14.09
C GLY A 135 -13.23 -7.61 15.28
N ASP A 136 -13.49 -8.43 16.30
CA ASP A 136 -14.09 -8.01 17.57
C ASP A 136 -13.00 -7.99 18.65
N PHE A 137 -12.70 -6.81 19.18
CA PHE A 137 -11.63 -6.58 20.14
C PHE A 137 -11.91 -5.34 21.01
N LEU A 138 -11.21 -5.26 22.15
CA LEU A 138 -11.20 -4.10 23.03
C LEU A 138 -9.87 -3.37 22.91
N GLY A 139 -9.90 -2.04 22.92
CA GLY A 139 -8.72 -1.19 22.70
C GLY A 139 -8.30 -1.10 21.23
N GLY A 140 -7.05 -0.70 20.99
CA GLY A 140 -6.49 -0.59 19.64
C GLY A 140 -6.92 0.64 18.85
N GLU A 141 -7.50 1.64 19.51
CA GLU A 141 -8.01 2.86 18.89
C GLU A 141 -6.95 3.54 18.03
N LEU A 142 -7.37 4.05 16.87
CA LEU A 142 -6.50 4.80 15.98
C LEU A 142 -6.42 6.26 16.44
N VAL A 143 -5.22 6.71 16.76
CA VAL A 143 -4.95 8.10 17.12
C VAL A 143 -4.51 8.87 15.89
N LEU A 144 -5.13 10.03 15.66
CA LEU A 144 -4.66 11.05 14.73
C LEU A 144 -4.17 12.24 15.57
N TYR A 145 -2.86 12.39 15.65
CA TYR A 145 -2.22 13.22 16.68
C TYR A 145 -2.46 14.72 16.48
N GLU A 146 -2.17 15.25 15.29
CA GLU A 146 -2.29 16.68 14.99
C GLU A 146 -3.73 17.22 15.17
N PRO A 147 -4.80 16.51 14.76
CA PRO A 147 -6.17 16.94 15.06
C PRO A 147 -6.62 16.63 16.50
N GLY A 148 -5.81 15.92 17.30
CA GLY A 148 -6.15 15.55 18.68
C GLY A 148 -7.30 14.54 18.78
N LEU A 149 -7.44 13.65 17.78
CA LEU A 149 -8.55 12.69 17.70
C LEU A 149 -8.10 11.28 18.08
N VAL A 150 -8.96 10.59 18.82
CA VAL A 150 -8.89 9.15 19.07
C VAL A 150 -10.13 8.52 18.45
N LEU A 151 -9.93 7.62 17.50
CA LEU A 151 -10.99 6.97 16.74
C LEU A 151 -11.21 5.54 17.27
N PRO A 152 -12.30 5.29 18.02
CA PRO A 152 -12.65 3.97 18.52
C PRO A 152 -13.37 3.16 17.43
N LEU A 153 -12.66 2.87 16.35
CA LEU A 153 -13.18 2.17 15.18
C LEU A 153 -13.58 0.73 15.54
N LEU A 154 -14.80 0.34 15.20
CA LEU A 154 -15.36 -0.99 15.41
C LEU A 154 -15.24 -1.86 14.16
N ASN A 155 -15.58 -3.14 14.28
CA ASN A 155 -15.64 -4.06 13.14
C ASN A 155 -16.48 -3.49 11.98
N GLY A 156 -15.88 -3.35 10.81
CA GLY A 156 -16.53 -2.83 9.61
C GLY A 156 -16.42 -1.32 9.44
N ASP A 157 -16.00 -0.57 10.47
CA ASP A 157 -15.72 0.84 10.33
C ASP A 157 -14.49 1.05 9.45
N PHE A 158 -14.53 2.10 8.65
CA PHE A 158 -13.36 2.58 7.92
C PHE A 158 -13.17 4.08 8.10
N THR A 159 -11.92 4.51 7.96
CA THR A 159 -11.55 5.94 7.99
C THR A 159 -10.54 6.24 6.91
N ILE A 160 -10.58 7.46 6.40
CA ILE A 160 -9.67 7.98 5.39
C ILE A 160 -9.02 9.23 5.95
N PHE A 161 -7.70 9.31 5.88
CA PHE A 161 -6.96 10.47 6.39
C PHE A 161 -5.65 10.68 5.63
N PRO A 162 -5.09 11.91 5.64
CA PRO A 162 -3.85 12.19 4.95
C PRO A 162 -2.63 11.61 5.70
N SER A 163 -2.30 10.36 5.41
CA SER A 163 -1.30 9.54 6.13
C SER A 163 0.13 10.08 6.09
N CYS A 164 0.46 10.86 5.05
CA CYS A 164 1.76 11.50 4.91
C CYS A 164 1.88 12.81 5.74
N GLU A 165 0.76 13.43 6.09
CA GLU A 165 0.70 14.70 6.82
C GLU A 165 0.41 14.50 8.32
N LEU A 166 -0.40 13.48 8.65
CA LEU A 166 -0.84 13.20 10.02
C LEU A 166 -0.03 12.08 10.65
N THR A 167 0.53 12.38 11.82
CA THR A 167 1.10 11.40 12.72
C THR A 167 -0.02 10.55 13.30
N HIS A 168 0.08 9.24 13.10
CA HIS A 168 -0.92 8.30 13.53
C HIS A 168 -0.31 7.05 14.16
N PHE A 169 -1.08 6.40 15.03
CA PHE A 169 -0.70 5.19 15.75
C PHE A 169 -1.90 4.49 16.37
N ASN A 170 -1.72 3.25 16.81
CA ASN A 170 -2.73 2.50 17.55
C ASN A 170 -2.41 2.46 19.05
N LEU A 171 -3.44 2.55 19.88
CA LEU A 171 -3.34 2.24 21.31
C LEU A 171 -3.19 0.72 21.54
N HIS A 172 -2.97 0.33 22.79
CA HIS A 172 -2.86 -1.08 23.18
C HIS A 172 -4.24 -1.77 23.22
N TYR A 173 -4.24 -3.10 23.02
CA TYR A 173 -5.39 -4.00 23.27
C TYR A 173 -5.25 -4.66 24.64
#